data_AF-A0A0S3T2K5-F1
#
_entry.id   AF-A0A0S3T2K5-F1
#
_cell.length_a   1.000
_cell.length_b   1.000
_cell.length_c   1.000
_cell.angle_alpha   90.00
_cell.angle_beta   90.00
_cell.angle_gamma   90.00
#
_symmetry.space_group_name_H-M   'P 1'
#
loop_
_entity.id
_entity.type
_entity.pdbx_description
1 polymer ?
#
loop_
_entity_poly.entity_id
_entity_poly.type
_entity_poly.pdbx_seq_one_letter_code
_entity_poly.pdbx_strand_id
1 'polypeptide(L)'
;MNRGKAPAMPSSGPTREFMKWTEDMDARLLHCMIEESRMGNRVDGSWTTQAYTNIVDHLHSAGYVVVTKNNVKNRQKVLKDKWREVHDLFSGLSGFAWNPVTMTFHAEDEVWLDLIQSRPAAAKW
;
A
#
# COMPACT_ATOMS: atom_id res chain seq x y z
N MET A 1 57.77 8.15 8.14
CA MET A 1 56.30 8.38 8.26
C MET A 1 55.58 7.35 7.44
N ASN A 2 54.86 6.42 8.06
CA ASN A 2 53.76 5.70 7.40
C ASN A 2 52.81 5.17 8.49
N ARG A 3 51.61 5.77 8.58
CA ARG A 3 50.55 5.36 9.50
C ARG A 3 49.78 4.22 8.86
N GLY A 4 49.93 3.01 9.38
CA GLY A 4 49.09 1.87 9.03
C GLY A 4 47.66 2.13 9.47
N LYS A 5 46.73 2.20 8.51
CA LYS A 5 45.29 2.36 8.73
C LYS A 5 44.70 0.97 8.92
N ALA A 6 44.15 0.67 10.10
CA ALA A 6 43.45 -0.58 10.36
C ALA A 6 42.17 -0.67 9.48
N PRO A 7 41.76 -1.87 9.02
CA PRO A 7 40.55 -2.01 8.25
C PRO A 7 39.34 -1.84 9.17
N ALA A 8 38.41 -0.97 8.76
CA ALA A 8 37.13 -0.79 9.44
C ALA A 8 36.29 -2.06 9.28
N MET A 9 35.90 -2.66 10.40
CA MET A 9 34.89 -3.70 10.44
C MET A 9 33.56 -3.14 9.92
N PRO A 10 32.84 -3.81 9.01
CA PRO A 10 31.51 -3.38 8.63
C PRO A 10 30.59 -3.52 9.84
N SER A 11 30.09 -2.38 10.33
CA SER A 11 29.01 -2.33 11.30
C SER A 11 27.76 -2.94 10.66
N SER A 12 27.47 -4.19 11.00
CA SER A 12 26.16 -4.79 10.77
C SER A 12 25.18 -4.17 11.76
N GLY A 13 24.76 -2.94 11.48
CA GLY A 13 23.58 -2.37 12.13
C GLY A 13 22.38 -3.30 11.88
N PRO A 14 21.40 -3.37 12.81
CA PRO A 14 20.26 -4.24 12.66
C PRO A 14 19.58 -3.91 11.33
N THR A 15 19.54 -4.88 10.43
CA THR A 15 18.74 -4.80 9.22
C THR A 15 17.32 -4.54 9.66
N ARG A 16 16.82 -3.34 9.39
CA ARG A 16 15.43 -2.96 9.71
C ARG A 16 14.54 -3.89 8.92
N GLU A 17 14.05 -4.95 9.55
CA GLU A 17 13.15 -5.89 8.90
C GLU A 17 11.88 -5.11 8.52
N PHE A 18 11.72 -4.87 7.23
CA PHE A 18 10.54 -4.22 6.71
C PHE A 18 9.38 -5.22 6.81
N MET A 19 8.35 -4.84 7.58
CA MET A 19 7.13 -5.63 7.69
C MET A 19 6.55 -5.92 6.30
N LYS A 20 6.48 -7.20 5.95
CA LYS A 20 5.85 -7.65 4.72
C LYS A 20 4.34 -7.71 4.94
N TRP A 21 3.62 -6.85 4.22
CA TRP A 21 2.15 -6.82 4.25
C TRP A 21 1.57 -7.89 3.32
N THR A 22 0.58 -8.63 3.80
CA THR A 22 -0.20 -9.59 3.02
C THR A 22 -1.47 -8.92 2.46
N GLU A 23 -2.13 -9.59 1.52
CA GLU A 23 -3.41 -9.13 0.96
C GLU A 23 -4.51 -9.06 2.04
N ASP A 24 -4.56 -10.02 2.97
CA ASP A 24 -5.52 -10.00 4.09
C ASP A 24 -5.29 -8.79 5.01
N MET A 25 -4.03 -8.46 5.32
CA MET A 25 -3.71 -7.27 6.12
C MET A 25 -4.13 -5.99 5.39
N ASP A 26 -3.91 -5.90 4.07
CA ASP A 26 -4.33 -4.76 3.27
C ASP A 26 -5.86 -4.63 3.24
N ALA A 27 -6.58 -5.73 3.05
CA ALA A 27 -8.04 -5.74 3.04
C ALA A 27 -8.61 -5.26 4.38
N ARG A 28 -8.07 -5.75 5.51
CA ARG A 28 -8.46 -5.31 6.85
C ARG A 28 -8.13 -3.84 7.11
N LEU A 29 -6.95 -3.40 6.69
CA LEU A 29 -6.54 -2.00 6.80
C LEU A 29 -7.52 -1.09 6.04
N LEU A 30 -7.80 -1.41 4.76
CA LEU A 30 -8.70 -0.63 3.92
C LEU A 30 -10.13 -0.62 4.48
N HIS A 31 -10.63 -1.77 4.93
CA HIS A 31 -11.94 -1.88 5.57
C HIS A 31 -12.02 -0.98 6.81
N CYS A 32 -11.06 -1.09 7.73
CA CYS A 32 -11.05 -0.27 8.94
C CYS A 32 -10.93 1.23 8.62
N MET A 33 -10.11 1.61 7.64
CA MET A 33 -10.05 3.01 7.18
C MET A 33 -11.40 3.50 6.64
N ILE A 34 -12.14 2.69 5.89
CA ILE A 34 -13.49 3.06 5.41
C ILE A 34 -14.44 3.31 6.59
N GLU A 35 -14.47 2.42 7.58
CA GLU A 35 -15.31 2.57 8.77
C GLU A 35 -14.93 3.81 9.60
N GLU A 36 -13.64 4.03 9.85
CA GLU A 36 -13.14 5.22 10.55
C GLU A 36 -13.51 6.52 9.81
N SER A 37 -13.55 6.49 8.48
CA SER A 37 -14.02 7.63 7.69
C SER A 37 -15.49 7.90 7.92
N ARG A 38 -16.32 6.85 7.97
CA ARG A 38 -17.77 6.96 8.24
C ARG A 38 -18.06 7.45 9.65
N MET A 39 -17.20 7.11 10.61
CA MET A 39 -17.27 7.59 12.00
C MET A 39 -16.77 9.03 12.18
N GLY A 40 -16.27 9.69 11.13
CA GLY A 40 -15.78 11.07 11.20
C GLY A 40 -14.35 11.22 11.73
N ASN A 41 -13.61 10.12 11.87
CA ASN A 41 -12.20 10.15 12.29
C ASN A 41 -11.23 10.52 11.15
N ARG A 42 -11.78 11.08 10.06
CA ARG A 42 -11.05 11.68 8.95
C ARG A 42 -11.38 13.18 8.89
N VAL A 43 -10.47 14.01 9.38
CA VAL A 43 -10.64 15.48 9.48
C VAL A 43 -9.58 16.16 8.62
N ASP A 44 -10.00 17.10 7.76
CA ASP A 44 -9.13 17.88 6.86
C ASP A 44 -8.13 17.03 6.05
N GLY A 45 -8.60 15.87 5.57
CA GLY A 45 -7.72 14.95 4.83
C GLY A 45 -6.61 14.34 5.69
N SER A 46 -6.77 14.28 7.01
CA SER A 46 -5.89 13.62 7.98
C SER A 46 -6.67 12.64 8.87
N TRP A 47 -6.05 11.51 9.22
CA TRP A 47 -6.63 10.55 10.17
C TRP A 47 -6.34 11.02 11.58
N THR A 48 -7.34 10.99 12.46
CA THR A 48 -7.16 11.32 13.87
C THR A 48 -6.23 10.31 14.55
N THR A 49 -5.70 10.67 15.71
CA THR A 49 -4.95 9.71 16.53
C THR A 49 -5.81 8.51 16.91
N GLN A 50 -7.10 8.73 17.20
CA GLN A 50 -8.05 7.67 17.51
C GLN A 50 -8.21 6.68 16.35
N ALA A 51 -8.36 7.15 15.11
CA ALA A 51 -8.44 6.26 13.94
C ALA A 51 -7.22 5.34 13.85
N TYR A 52 -6.01 5.88 14.01
CA TYR A 52 -4.81 5.04 13.98
C TYR A 52 -4.73 4.03 15.12
N THR A 53 -5.21 4.39 16.32
CA THR A 53 -5.29 3.44 17.45
C THR A 53 -6.26 2.31 17.12
N ASN A 54 -7.49 2.64 16.68
CA ASN A 54 -8.51 1.65 16.31
C ASN A 54 -8.03 0.72 15.19
N ILE A 55 -7.36 1.25 14.16
CA ILE A 55 -6.81 0.44 13.06
C ILE A 55 -5.77 -0.56 13.58
N VAL A 56 -4.87 -0.12 14.47
CA VAL A 56 -3.85 -1.00 15.07
C VAL A 56 -4.51 -2.08 15.92
N ASP A 57 -5.47 -1.70 16.77
CA ASP A 57 -6.19 -2.64 17.64
C ASP A 57 -6.98 -3.67 16.83
N HIS A 58 -7.59 -3.26 15.71
CA HIS A 58 -8.28 -4.16 14.80
C HIS A 58 -7.33 -5.18 14.17
N LEU A 59 -6.15 -4.74 13.71
CA LEU A 59 -5.13 -5.64 13.15
C LEU A 59 -4.54 -6.57 14.22
N HIS A 60 -4.33 -6.09 15.44
CA HIS A 60 -3.88 -6.90 16.57
C HIS A 60 -4.90 -7.98 16.93
N SER A 61 -6.18 -7.63 16.96
CA SER A 61 -7.28 -8.57 17.19
C SER A 61 -7.38 -9.64 16.11
N ALA A 62 -6.91 -9.34 14.89
CA ALA A 62 -6.79 -10.30 13.79
C ALA A 62 -5.49 -11.14 13.82
N GLY A 63 -4.65 -10.99 14.85
CA GLY A 63 -3.40 -11.75 15.03
C GLY A 63 -2.13 -11.01 14.57
N TYR A 64 -2.24 -9.80 14.00
CA TYR A 64 -1.10 -9.02 13.51
C TYR A 64 -0.49 -8.12 14.60
N VAL A 65 -0.21 -8.70 15.78
CA VAL A 65 0.17 -7.99 17.01
C VAL A 65 1.45 -7.16 16.92
N VAL A 66 2.30 -7.41 15.92
CA VAL A 66 3.54 -6.67 15.68
C VAL A 66 3.34 -5.36 14.90
N VAL A 67 2.13 -5.12 14.37
CA VAL A 67 1.83 -3.93 13.57
C VAL A 67 1.86 -2.69 14.46
N THR A 68 2.67 -1.71 14.10
CA THR A 68 2.67 -0.40 14.76
C THR A 68 1.90 0.64 13.95
N LYS A 69 1.51 1.74 14.61
CA LYS A 69 0.95 2.93 13.95
C LYS A 69 1.84 3.45 12.80
N ASN A 70 3.17 3.36 12.93
CA ASN A 70 4.08 3.76 11.85
C ASN A 70 4.04 2.80 10.67
N ASN A 71 3.89 1.49 10.91
CA ASN A 71 3.68 0.53 9.82
C ASN A 71 2.39 0.85 9.05
N VAL A 72 1.30 1.15 9.75
CA VAL A 72 0.01 1.55 9.15
C VAL A 72 0.17 2.80 8.27
N LYS A 73 0.78 3.87 8.80
CA LYS A 73 1.03 5.11 8.03
C LYS A 73 1.86 4.86 6.77
N ASN A 74 2.94 4.08 6.90
CA ASN A 74 3.79 3.75 5.77
C ASN A 74 3.04 2.92 4.73
N ARG A 75 2.21 1.96 5.17
CA ARG A 75 1.42 1.15 4.25
C ARG A 75 0.35 1.96 3.54
N GLN A 76 -0.34 2.85 4.26
CA GLN A 76 -1.30 3.78 3.65
C GLN A 76 -0.65 4.58 2.52
N LYS A 77 0.57 5.08 2.72
CA LYS A 77 1.30 5.80 1.67
C LYS A 77 1.51 4.92 0.44
N VAL A 78 1.99 3.68 0.64
CA VAL A 78 2.18 2.70 -0.44
C VAL A 78 0.88 2.41 -1.19
N LEU A 79 -0.23 2.18 -0.47
CA LEU A 79 -1.53 1.90 -1.08
C LEU A 79 -2.04 3.11 -1.88
N LYS A 80 -1.87 4.32 -1.37
CA LYS A 80 -2.23 5.56 -2.08
C LYS A 80 -1.40 5.74 -3.36
N ASP A 81 -0.10 5.45 -3.30
CA ASP A 81 0.79 5.56 -4.45
C ASP A 81 0.44 4.51 -5.53
N LYS A 82 0.12 3.27 -5.13
CA LYS A 82 -0.41 2.23 -6.03
C LYS A 82 -1.73 2.64 -6.67
N TRP A 83 -2.68 3.15 -5.88
CA TRP A 83 -3.97 3.62 -6.39
C TRP A 83 -3.78 4.75 -7.40
N ARG A 84 -2.88 5.70 -7.13
CA ARG A 84 -2.60 6.79 -8.08
C ARG A 84 -2.08 6.25 -9.41
N GLU A 85 -1.16 5.29 -9.39
CA GLU A 85 -0.65 4.67 -10.61
C GLU A 85 -1.76 3.98 -11.41
N VAL A 86 -2.62 3.20 -10.74
CA VAL A 86 -3.79 2.55 -11.36
C VAL A 86 -4.77 3.60 -11.89
N HIS A 87 -5.11 4.60 -11.09
CA HIS A 87 -6.02 5.67 -11.48
C HIS A 87 -5.49 6.44 -12.70
N ASP A 88 -4.22 6.83 -12.72
CA ASP A 88 -3.62 7.53 -13.85
C ASP A 88 -3.58 6.65 -15.11
N LEU A 89 -3.44 5.33 -14.94
CA LEU A 89 -3.47 4.37 -16.03
C LEU A 89 -4.87 4.25 -16.64
N PHE A 90 -5.92 4.11 -15.82
CA PHE A 90 -7.28 3.78 -16.27
C PHE A 90 -8.25 4.97 -16.37
N SER A 91 -8.01 6.10 -15.72
CA SER A 91 -8.97 7.23 -15.62
C SER A 91 -9.35 7.91 -16.94
N GLY A 92 -8.63 7.62 -18.03
CA GLY A 92 -8.92 8.12 -19.37
C GLY A 92 -9.21 7.04 -20.41
N LEU A 93 -9.31 5.76 -20.02
CA LEU A 93 -9.49 4.65 -20.95
C LEU A 93 -10.96 4.23 -21.02
N SER A 94 -11.53 4.25 -22.22
CA SER A 94 -12.81 3.58 -22.50
C SER A 94 -12.61 2.06 -22.59
N GLY A 95 -13.60 1.29 -22.16
CA GLY A 95 -13.59 -0.17 -22.27
C GLY A 95 -13.12 -0.93 -21.03
N PHE A 96 -12.65 -0.23 -19.99
CA PHE A 96 -12.33 -0.82 -18.69
C PHE A 96 -13.49 -0.60 -17.70
N ALA A 97 -13.89 -1.66 -17.02
CA ALA A 97 -14.88 -1.62 -15.94
C ALA A 97 -14.30 -2.24 -14.68
N TRP A 98 -14.53 -1.61 -13.52
CA TRP A 98 -14.18 -2.19 -12.24
C TRP A 98 -15.22 -3.25 -11.85
N ASN A 99 -14.77 -4.47 -11.56
CA ASN A 99 -15.60 -5.52 -11.00
C ASN A 99 -15.46 -5.54 -9.46
N PRO A 100 -16.50 -5.13 -8.71
CA PRO A 100 -16.44 -5.06 -7.25
C PRO A 100 -16.48 -6.43 -6.57
N VAL A 101 -16.79 -7.51 -7.29
CA VAL A 101 -16.82 -8.89 -6.75
C VAL A 101 -15.44 -9.51 -6.80
N THR A 102 -14.79 -9.45 -7.95
CA THR A 102 -13.43 -10.00 -8.15
C THR A 102 -12.34 -9.02 -7.74
N MET A 103 -12.70 -7.75 -7.52
CA MET A 103 -11.76 -6.64 -7.23
C MET A 103 -10.71 -6.47 -8.33
N THR A 104 -11.13 -6.56 -9.59
CA THR A 104 -10.26 -6.45 -10.79
C THR A 104 -10.87 -5.56 -11.86
N PHE A 105 -10.02 -5.02 -12.75
CA PHE A 105 -10.49 -4.36 -13.98
C PHE A 105 -10.79 -5.40 -15.06
N HIS A 106 -11.94 -5.28 -15.70
CA HIS A 106 -12.36 -6.11 -16.82
C HIS A 106 -12.39 -5.24 -18.09
N ALA A 107 -11.89 -5.80 -19.19
CA ALA A 107 -11.96 -5.23 -20.53
C ALA A 107 -11.87 -6.38 -21.54
N GLU A 108 -12.21 -6.12 -22.81
CA GLU A 108 -11.96 -7.08 -23.90
C GLU A 108 -10.46 -7.28 -24.10
N ASP A 109 -10.05 -8.46 -24.56
CA ASP A 109 -8.63 -8.79 -24.75
C ASP A 109 -7.92 -7.81 -25.69
N GLU A 110 -8.60 -7.34 -26.73
CA GLU A 110 -8.10 -6.34 -27.68
C GLU A 110 -7.80 -5.01 -26.97
N VAL A 111 -8.68 -4.58 -26.05
CA VAL A 111 -8.51 -3.35 -25.27
C VAL A 111 -7.31 -3.46 -24.31
N TRP A 112 -7.09 -4.64 -23.72
CA TRP A 112 -5.90 -4.91 -22.91
C TRP A 112 -4.61 -4.86 -23.73
N LEU A 113 -4.60 -5.49 -24.90
CA LEU A 113 -3.44 -5.53 -25.80
C LEU A 113 -3.06 -4.12 -26.28
N ASP A 114 -4.04 -3.31 -26.69
CA ASP A 114 -3.83 -1.92 -27.11
C ASP A 114 -3.26 -1.06 -25.98
N LEU A 115 -3.73 -1.27 -24.74
CA LEU A 115 -3.18 -0.59 -23.57
C LEU A 115 -1.72 -0.99 -23.33
N ILE A 116 -1.39 -2.28 -23.38
CA ILE A 116 -0.02 -2.76 -23.16
C ILE A 116 0.91 -2.27 -24.30
N GLN A 117 0.43 -2.23 -25.54
CA GLN A 117 1.20 -1.72 -26.67
C GLN A 117 1.50 -0.21 -26.52
N SER A 118 0.51 0.59 -26.13
CA SER A 118 0.68 2.05 -25.94
C SER A 118 1.38 2.41 -24.63
N ARG A 119 1.23 1.58 -23.59
CA ARG A 119 1.79 1.78 -22.24
C ARG A 119 2.32 0.44 -21.70
N PRO A 120 3.54 0.01 -22.06
CA PRO A 120 4.09 -1.27 -21.62
C PRO A 120 4.15 -1.50 -20.11
N ALA A 121 4.21 -0.42 -19.31
CA ALA A 121 4.15 -0.49 -17.85
C ALA A 121 2.81 -1.04 -17.31
N ALA A 122 1.76 -1.09 -18.13
CA ALA A 122 0.46 -1.67 -17.79
C ALA A 122 0.52 -3.19 -17.62
N ALA A 123 1.47 -3.88 -18.26
CA ALA A 123 1.56 -5.35 -18.28
C ALA A 123 1.81 -6.01 -16.90
N LYS A 124 2.07 -5.21 -15.86
CA LYS A 124 2.24 -5.69 -14.48
C LYS A 124 0.94 -5.76 -13.67
N TRP A 125 -0.13 -5.17 -14.20
CA TRP A 125 -1.47 -5.13 -13.59
C TRP A 125 -2.34 -6.22 -14.21
#